data_AF-A0A7C9EHC3-F1
#
_entry.id   AF-A0A7C9EHC3-F1
#
_cell.length_a   1.000
_cell.length_b   1.000
_cell.length_c   1.000
_cell.angle_alpha   90.00
_cell.angle_beta   90.00
_cell.angle_gamma   90.00
#
_symmetry.space_group_name_H-M   'P 1'
#
loop_
_entity.id
_entity.type
_entity.pdbx_description
1 polymer ?
#
loop_
_entity_poly.entity_id
_entity_poly.type
_entity_poly.pdbx_seq_one_letter_code
_entity_poly.pdbx_strand_id
1 'polypeptide(L)'
;GMKMLPDSLTDLINLQSLNLYGCHSLEELPKDFSKLVGLRALYVGGNGGIKYMPFGMEKLTRLSKLDKFAVGQEESGLKRVAGRDGLRAPRSLRGHLKICIDKDYKHIKGNCGEGGYLCNAECLNSVCIRWLKPRNEIGFFRSWLEPDSENEEERENEEERKDHAEDLFEDLQPHCNLTELEVLGYPGVRIPKWAGEYSLTTSLPNLVKIVLRDCPGLKELSMLGKLPYLKFFELSALKNLEYVENETSSINSGISSYEAAPVTAPTTSSMSAEVLESSRFFPSLKELYLLWLPKLKGWCRGSSTVGSTSELGIRAASAGHRLRSFPR
;
A
#
# COMPACT_ATOMS: atom_id res chain seq x y z
N GLY A 1 21.88 14.61 21.15
CA GLY A 1 20.51 15.13 21.30
C GLY A 1 19.72 14.24 22.22
N MET A 2 18.57 14.69 22.72
CA MET A 2 17.66 13.90 23.54
C MET A 2 17.20 12.65 22.77
N LYS A 3 17.38 11.47 23.36
CA LYS A 3 17.02 10.18 22.75
C LYS A 3 15.64 9.67 23.16
N MET A 4 15.20 10.03 24.35
CA MET A 4 13.92 9.61 24.90
C MET A 4 13.24 10.82 25.54
N LEU A 5 11.94 10.95 25.31
CA LEU A 5 11.11 11.90 26.03
C LEU A 5 10.80 11.34 27.43
N PRO A 6 10.73 12.20 28.47
CA PRO A 6 10.45 11.75 29.82
C PRO A 6 8.99 11.29 29.96
N ASP A 7 8.76 10.26 30.79
CA ASP A 7 7.40 9.74 31.05
C ASP A 7 6.46 10.78 31.67
N SER A 8 7.01 11.79 32.37
CA SER A 8 6.25 12.92 32.92
C SER A 8 5.56 13.78 31.85
N LEU A 9 5.92 13.66 30.56
CA LEU A 9 5.17 14.29 29.47
C LEU A 9 3.71 13.85 29.45
N THR A 10 3.44 12.61 29.86
CA THR A 10 2.10 12.00 29.87
C THR A 10 1.20 12.58 30.96
N ASP A 11 1.78 13.28 31.95
CA ASP A 11 1.04 13.98 33.01
C ASP A 11 0.53 15.35 32.57
N LEU A 12 0.91 15.82 31.37
CA LEU A 12 0.39 17.04 30.76
C LEU A 12 -1.02 16.81 30.18
N ILE A 13 -2.00 16.52 31.03
CA ILE A 13 -3.38 16.14 30.63
C ILE A 13 -4.10 17.19 29.76
N ASN A 14 -3.67 18.45 29.82
CA ASN A 14 -4.21 19.55 29.02
C ASN A 14 -3.49 19.74 27.67
N LEU A 15 -2.48 18.92 27.37
CA LEU A 15 -1.70 19.01 26.15
C LEU A 15 -2.58 18.72 24.93
N GLN A 16 -2.68 19.68 24.02
CA GLN A 16 -3.48 19.56 22.79
C GLN A 16 -2.63 19.31 21.54
N SER A 17 -1.37 19.77 21.55
CA SER A 17 -0.46 19.57 20.42
C SER A 17 0.92 19.19 20.94
N LEU A 18 1.46 18.10 20.39
CA LEU A 18 2.82 17.66 20.61
C LEU A 18 3.52 17.64 19.25
N ASN A 19 4.50 18.54 19.07
CA ASN A 19 5.29 18.62 17.85
C ASN A 19 6.74 18.22 18.13
N LEU A 20 7.16 17.11 17.53
CA LEU A 20 8.51 16.54 17.67
C LEU A 20 9.29 16.63 16.35
N TYR A 21 8.89 17.52 15.44
CA TYR A 21 9.61 17.73 14.19
C TYR A 21 11.01 18.30 14.47
N GLY A 22 12.03 17.76 13.78
CA GLY A 22 13.43 18.16 13.99
C GLY A 22 14.13 17.45 15.17
N CYS A 23 13.43 16.60 15.93
CA CYS A 23 14.02 15.78 16.98
C CYS A 23 14.72 14.53 16.41
N HIS A 24 15.71 14.72 15.54
CA HIS A 24 16.31 13.63 14.75
C HIS A 24 17.03 12.55 15.57
N SER A 25 17.45 12.87 16.81
CA SER A 25 18.05 11.90 17.75
C SER A 25 17.01 11.13 18.57
N LEU A 26 15.72 11.45 18.47
CA LEU A 26 14.67 10.83 19.27
C LEU A 26 14.39 9.42 18.76
N GLU A 27 14.58 8.46 19.65
CA GLU A 27 14.45 7.02 19.43
C GLU A 27 13.16 6.49 20.09
N GLU A 28 12.74 7.05 21.23
CA GLU A 28 11.59 6.57 21.99
C GLU A 28 10.63 7.67 22.47
N LEU A 29 9.33 7.32 22.48
CA LEU A 29 8.25 8.10 23.08
C LEU A 29 7.93 7.55 24.48
N PRO A 30 7.31 8.35 25.36
CA PRO A 30 6.81 7.87 26.65
C PRO A 30 5.90 6.67 26.49
N LYS A 31 5.98 5.69 27.39
CA LYS A 31 5.39 4.36 27.16
C LYS A 31 3.86 4.34 27.07
N ASP A 32 3.18 5.32 27.68
CA ASP A 32 1.73 5.33 27.80
C ASP A 32 1.12 6.71 27.52
N PHE A 33 0.37 6.83 26.43
CA PHE A 33 -0.34 8.04 26.03
C PHE A 33 -1.79 8.07 26.52
N SER A 34 -2.23 7.07 27.30
CA SER A 34 -3.62 6.92 27.74
C SER A 34 -4.19 8.12 28.50
N LYS A 35 -3.33 8.91 29.17
CA LYS A 35 -3.70 10.12 29.91
C LYS A 35 -3.90 11.35 29.02
N LEU A 36 -3.34 11.37 27.82
CA LEU A 36 -3.35 12.53 26.91
C LEU A 36 -4.65 12.65 26.11
N VAL A 37 -5.80 12.41 26.72
CA VAL A 37 -7.12 12.40 26.07
C VAL A 37 -7.50 13.74 25.43
N GLY A 38 -6.85 14.83 25.83
CA GLY A 38 -6.97 16.17 25.25
C GLY A 38 -6.20 16.39 23.95
N LEU A 39 -5.32 15.46 23.57
CA LEU A 39 -4.41 15.61 22.43
C LEU A 39 -5.18 15.61 21.11
N ARG A 40 -4.91 16.63 20.29
CA ARG A 40 -5.54 16.87 18.98
C ARG A 40 -4.57 16.73 17.82
N ALA A 41 -3.29 16.98 18.06
CA ALA A 41 -2.26 16.91 17.04
C ALA A 41 -0.95 16.32 17.61
N LEU A 42 -0.46 15.28 16.95
CA LEU A 42 0.82 14.62 17.24
C LEU A 42 1.66 14.60 15.97
N TYR A 43 2.81 15.27 15.98
CA TYR A 43 3.74 15.30 14.84
C TYR A 43 5.04 14.60 15.20
N VAL A 44 5.29 13.44 14.59
CA VAL A 44 6.48 12.61 14.80
C VAL A 44 7.19 12.23 13.49
N GLY A 45 6.71 12.72 12.34
CA GLY A 45 7.20 12.37 11.01
C GLY A 45 8.63 12.85 10.71
N GLY A 46 9.13 13.86 11.43
CA GLY A 46 10.52 14.33 11.34
C GLY A 46 11.56 13.41 11.98
N ASN A 47 11.11 12.33 12.65
CA ASN A 47 11.95 11.46 13.46
C ASN A 47 12.18 10.12 12.74
N GLY A 48 13.45 9.86 12.38
CA GLY A 48 13.88 8.60 11.77
C GLY A 48 14.07 7.46 12.77
N GLY A 49 14.17 7.77 14.07
CA GLY A 49 14.50 6.80 15.13
C GLY A 49 13.32 6.12 15.81
N ILE A 50 12.11 6.71 15.78
CA ILE A 50 10.93 6.13 16.44
C ILE A 50 10.50 4.84 15.72
N LYS A 51 10.65 3.71 16.41
CA LYS A 51 10.36 2.35 15.94
C LYS A 51 8.92 1.90 16.21
N TYR A 52 8.30 2.34 17.30
CA TYR A 52 6.96 1.94 17.69
C TYR A 52 6.17 3.10 18.32
N MET A 53 4.84 3.02 18.24
CA MET A 53 3.93 3.92 18.93
C MET A 53 3.68 3.49 20.38
N PRO A 54 3.45 4.45 21.30
CA PRO A 54 3.20 4.15 22.70
C PRO A 54 1.83 3.49 22.91
N PHE A 55 1.61 2.93 24.10
CA PHE A 55 0.31 2.37 24.49
C PHE A 55 -0.75 3.46 24.69
N GLY A 56 -2.04 3.13 24.58
CA GLY A 56 -3.13 4.07 24.88
C GLY A 56 -3.50 5.01 23.74
N MET A 57 -2.94 4.80 22.54
CA MET A 57 -3.24 5.59 21.34
C MET A 57 -4.73 5.51 20.97
N GLU A 58 -5.38 4.37 21.22
CA GLU A 58 -6.81 4.14 21.00
C GLU A 58 -7.70 5.04 21.88
N LYS A 59 -7.18 5.55 23.00
CA LYS A 59 -7.90 6.46 23.91
C LYS A 59 -7.83 7.92 23.46
N LEU A 60 -6.99 8.24 22.48
CA LEU A 60 -6.81 9.59 21.93
C LEU A 60 -7.94 9.95 20.95
N THR A 61 -9.19 9.88 21.42
CA THR A 61 -10.40 10.06 20.60
C THR A 61 -10.49 11.43 19.92
N ARG A 62 -9.81 12.45 20.46
CA ARG A 62 -9.75 13.82 19.92
C ARG A 62 -8.61 14.05 18.92
N LEU A 63 -7.77 13.04 18.68
CA LEU A 63 -6.60 13.14 17.81
C LEU A 63 -7.02 13.28 16.35
N SER A 64 -6.87 14.49 15.83
CA SER A 64 -7.25 14.84 14.46
C SER A 64 -6.09 14.88 13.47
N LYS A 65 -4.85 15.02 13.97
CA LYS A 65 -3.62 15.10 13.18
C LYS A 65 -2.59 14.13 13.73
N LEU A 66 -2.16 13.20 12.87
CA LEU A 66 -1.05 12.29 13.09
C LEU A 66 -0.33 12.11 11.75
N ASP A 67 0.93 12.52 11.67
CA ASP A 67 1.70 12.51 10.42
C ASP A 67 2.44 11.18 10.18
N LYS A 68 2.83 10.48 11.24
CA LYS A 68 3.48 9.16 11.19
C LYS A 68 2.93 8.23 12.26
N PHE A 69 2.72 6.97 11.92
CA PHE A 69 2.44 5.86 12.84
C PHE A 69 3.53 4.79 12.70
N ALA A 70 4.30 4.53 13.75
CA ALA A 70 5.37 3.54 13.74
C ALA A 70 4.88 2.19 14.28
N VAL A 71 5.12 1.12 13.51
CA VAL A 71 4.72 -0.26 13.81
C VAL A 71 6.00 -1.08 13.94
N GLY A 72 6.35 -1.47 15.16
CA GLY A 72 7.57 -2.20 15.46
C GLY A 72 7.47 -2.91 16.80
N GLN A 73 8.57 -3.53 17.23
CA GLN A 73 8.65 -4.25 18.51
C GLN A 73 9.57 -3.52 19.49
N GLU A 74 9.22 -3.57 20.79
CA GLU A 74 10.10 -3.17 21.88
C GLU A 74 11.18 -4.25 22.11
N GLU A 75 12.45 -3.84 22.26
CA GLU A 75 13.59 -4.75 22.48
C GLU A 75 13.53 -5.49 23.84
N SER A 76 12.67 -5.06 24.78
CA SER A 76 12.62 -5.55 26.16
C SER A 76 11.91 -6.90 26.38
N GLY A 77 11.60 -7.66 25.32
CA GLY A 77 11.00 -9.01 25.43
C GLY A 77 9.54 -9.03 25.90
N LEU A 78 8.96 -7.88 26.25
CA LEU A 78 7.52 -7.72 26.42
C LEU A 78 6.89 -7.77 25.02
N LYS A 79 6.20 -8.87 24.73
CA LYS A 79 5.40 -9.14 23.52
C LYS A 79 4.22 -8.17 23.38
N ARG A 80 4.49 -6.87 23.28
CA ARG A 80 3.47 -5.82 23.20
C ARG A 80 3.69 -5.08 21.90
N VAL A 81 3.21 -5.72 20.84
CA VAL A 81 3.04 -5.09 19.54
C VAL A 81 2.11 -3.90 19.73
N ALA A 82 2.55 -2.70 19.30
CA ALA A 82 1.63 -1.63 18.95
C ALA A 82 0.75 -2.15 17.79
N GLY A 83 -0.35 -2.85 18.11
CA GLY A 83 -1.13 -3.59 17.13
C GLY A 83 -2.17 -4.56 17.71
N ARG A 84 -2.06 -4.98 18.98
CA ARG A 84 -3.14 -5.80 19.58
C ARG A 84 -4.44 -4.99 19.76
N ASP A 85 -4.31 -3.70 20.12
CA ASP A 85 -5.42 -2.72 20.22
C ASP A 85 -5.06 -1.31 19.68
N GLY A 86 -3.76 -1.04 19.43
CA GLY A 86 -3.24 0.33 19.29
C GLY A 86 -3.34 0.97 17.89
N LEU A 87 -3.68 0.18 16.87
CA LEU A 87 -3.80 0.65 15.48
C LEU A 87 -5.26 0.92 15.07
N ARG A 88 -6.25 0.85 15.98
CA ARG A 88 -7.59 1.34 15.66
C ARG A 88 -7.53 2.86 15.54
N ALA A 89 -7.31 3.34 14.31
CA ALA A 89 -7.19 4.77 14.05
C ALA A 89 -8.48 5.47 14.49
N PRO A 90 -8.39 6.58 15.25
CA PRO A 90 -9.57 7.30 15.68
C PRO A 90 -10.29 7.87 14.45
N ARG A 91 -11.63 7.81 14.44
CA ARG A 91 -12.48 8.35 13.36
C ARG A 91 -12.20 9.82 13.03
N SER A 92 -11.68 10.55 14.02
CA SER A 92 -11.35 11.96 13.92
C SER A 92 -10.08 12.25 13.14
N LEU A 93 -9.25 11.24 12.83
CA LEU A 93 -7.99 11.42 12.11
C LEU A 93 -8.23 11.90 10.68
N ARG A 94 -7.54 12.98 10.28
CA ARG A 94 -7.75 13.62 8.97
C ARG A 94 -6.46 13.80 8.19
N GLY A 95 -6.60 13.76 6.86
CA GLY A 95 -5.53 14.15 5.94
C GLY A 95 -4.62 12.99 5.55
N HIS A 96 -3.30 13.17 5.75
CA HIS A 96 -2.27 12.23 5.35
C HIS A 96 -1.68 11.51 6.57
N LEU A 97 -1.65 10.18 6.52
CA LEU A 97 -1.03 9.33 7.52
C LEU A 97 0.08 8.48 6.89
N LYS A 98 1.28 8.54 7.48
CA LYS A 98 2.38 7.67 7.09
C LYS A 98 2.59 6.53 8.08
N ILE A 99 2.31 5.30 7.68
CA ILE A 99 2.58 4.10 8.48
C ILE A 99 3.99 3.61 8.15
N CYS A 100 4.86 3.53 9.15
CA CYS A 100 6.22 3.02 9.02
C CYS A 100 6.31 1.69 9.76
N ILE A 101 6.51 0.61 9.03
CA ILE A 101 6.67 -0.74 9.56
C ILE A 101 8.17 -0.97 9.72
N ASP A 102 8.61 -1.12 10.97
CA ASP A 102 10.01 -1.36 11.31
C ASP A 102 10.48 -2.72 10.78
N LYS A 103 11.77 -2.85 10.44
CA LYS A 103 12.39 -4.06 9.88
C LYS A 103 12.18 -5.33 10.71
N ASP A 104 11.96 -5.19 12.02
CA ASP A 104 11.78 -6.32 12.94
C ASP A 104 10.30 -6.74 13.09
N TYR A 105 9.46 -6.41 12.10
CA TYR A 105 8.02 -6.71 12.08
C TYR A 105 7.66 -8.21 12.08
N LYS A 106 8.61 -9.12 11.81
CA LYS A 106 8.36 -10.57 11.78
C LYS A 106 7.83 -11.14 13.10
N HIS A 107 8.04 -10.46 14.21
CA HIS A 107 7.54 -10.86 15.52
C HIS A 107 6.15 -10.28 15.83
N ILE A 108 5.62 -9.47 14.93
CA ILE A 108 4.29 -8.90 15.03
C ILE A 108 3.30 -9.96 14.57
N LYS A 109 2.61 -10.58 15.53
CA LYS A 109 1.51 -11.48 15.21
C LYS A 109 0.32 -10.65 14.73
N GLY A 110 -0.07 -10.84 13.48
CA GLY A 110 -1.32 -10.32 12.92
C GLY A 110 -2.53 -10.83 13.69
N ASN A 111 -3.64 -10.10 13.62
CA ASN A 111 -4.87 -10.51 14.28
C ASN A 111 -5.64 -11.44 13.34
N CYS A 112 -5.56 -12.75 13.55
CA CYS A 112 -6.41 -13.72 12.85
C CYS A 112 -7.89 -13.55 13.25
N GLY A 113 -8.59 -12.50 12.81
CA GLY A 113 -10.05 -12.43 12.89
C GLY A 113 -10.72 -11.06 12.84
N GLU A 114 -10.06 -9.97 13.27
CA GLU A 114 -10.68 -8.62 13.29
C GLU A 114 -9.79 -7.55 12.60
N GLY A 115 -9.27 -7.84 11.41
CA GLY A 115 -8.57 -6.86 10.57
C GLY A 115 -9.37 -5.56 10.36
N GLY A 116 -8.73 -4.51 9.86
CA GLY A 116 -9.37 -3.20 9.66
C GLY A 116 -8.90 -2.12 10.62
N TYR A 117 -7.59 -2.02 10.82
CA TYR A 117 -7.00 -0.96 11.65
C TYR A 117 -7.39 0.46 11.20
N LEU A 118 -7.47 0.68 9.89
CA LEU A 118 -7.79 1.98 9.31
C LEU A 118 -9.24 2.08 8.81
N CYS A 119 -10.05 1.02 8.91
CA CYS A 119 -11.38 0.99 8.33
C CYS A 119 -12.37 1.93 9.03
N ASN A 120 -12.04 2.48 10.20
CA ASN A 120 -12.85 3.49 10.88
C ASN A 120 -12.38 4.93 10.61
N ALA A 121 -11.25 5.14 9.92
CA ALA A 121 -10.68 6.47 9.68
C ALA A 121 -11.37 7.18 8.50
N GLU A 122 -12.67 7.47 8.63
CA GLU A 122 -13.54 8.00 7.58
C GLU A 122 -13.05 9.32 6.94
N CYS A 123 -12.30 10.11 7.72
CA CYS A 123 -11.79 11.43 7.31
C CYS A 123 -10.35 11.39 6.76
N LEU A 124 -9.76 10.20 6.59
CA LEU A 124 -8.41 10.05 6.08
C LEU A 124 -8.44 10.00 4.54
N ASN A 125 -7.64 10.86 3.90
CA ASN A 125 -7.62 11.01 2.45
C ASN A 125 -6.41 10.31 1.81
N SER A 126 -5.30 10.23 2.54
CA SER A 126 -4.02 9.78 2.01
C SER A 126 -3.31 8.88 3.03
N VAL A 127 -2.90 7.70 2.58
CA VAL A 127 -2.15 6.72 3.39
C VAL A 127 -0.88 6.34 2.65
N CYS A 128 0.25 6.49 3.33
CA CYS A 128 1.55 6.00 2.87
C CYS A 128 2.01 4.88 3.80
N ILE A 129 2.11 3.66 3.30
CA ILE A 129 2.63 2.50 4.04
C ILE A 129 4.05 2.24 3.57
N ARG A 130 4.99 2.23 4.52
CA ARG A 130 6.41 2.07 4.26
C ARG A 130 7.00 0.98 5.13
N TRP A 131 7.47 -0.10 4.50
CA TRP A 131 8.31 -1.09 5.13
C TRP A 131 9.75 -0.57 5.16
N LEU A 132 10.33 -0.52 6.35
CA LEU A 132 11.71 -0.10 6.55
C LEU A 132 12.63 -1.28 6.32
N LYS A 133 13.64 -1.08 5.48
CA LYS A 133 14.68 -2.07 5.23
C LYS A 133 15.76 -2.03 6.33
N PRO A 134 16.39 -3.17 6.65
CA PRO A 134 17.61 -3.21 7.45
C PRO A 134 18.69 -2.29 6.89
N ARG A 135 19.56 -1.78 7.77
CA ARG A 135 20.61 -0.80 7.42
C ARG A 135 21.61 -1.31 6.37
N ASN A 136 21.64 -2.61 6.16
CA ASN A 136 22.55 -3.32 5.26
C ASN A 136 21.96 -3.44 3.84
N GLU A 137 20.66 -3.17 3.68
CA GLU A 137 19.92 -3.24 2.42
C GLU A 137 19.64 -1.83 1.83
N ILE A 138 20.19 -0.74 2.40
CA ILE A 138 19.96 0.68 1.98
C ILE A 138 20.61 1.02 0.62
N GLY A 139 20.93 0.03 -0.20
CA GLY A 139 21.27 0.24 -1.58
C GLY A 139 20.01 0.30 -2.44
N PHE A 140 19.37 1.48 -2.55
CA PHE A 140 18.26 1.71 -3.50
C PHE A 140 18.60 1.25 -4.93
N PHE A 141 19.92 1.22 -5.24
CA PHE A 141 20.48 0.67 -6.48
C PHE A 141 21.41 -0.56 -6.26
N ARG A 142 22.00 -0.74 -5.07
CA ARG A 142 23.07 -1.73 -4.83
C ARG A 142 22.57 -3.18 -4.72
N SER A 143 21.37 -3.38 -4.15
CA SER A 143 20.74 -4.71 -4.04
C SER A 143 20.29 -5.29 -5.40
N TRP A 144 20.24 -4.47 -6.46
CA TRP A 144 19.69 -4.87 -7.76
C TRP A 144 20.73 -5.36 -8.79
N LEU A 145 22.03 -5.23 -8.48
CA LEU A 145 23.12 -5.53 -9.43
C LEU A 145 23.89 -6.81 -9.11
N GLU A 146 23.71 -7.41 -7.93
CA GLU A 146 24.46 -8.58 -7.52
C GLU A 146 23.47 -9.68 -7.14
N PRO A 147 23.52 -10.87 -7.78
CA PRO A 147 22.75 -12.02 -7.33
C PRO A 147 23.34 -12.48 -6.00
N ASP A 148 22.54 -12.37 -4.94
CA ASP A 148 22.93 -12.84 -3.61
C ASP A 148 23.20 -14.35 -3.66
N SER A 149 24.36 -14.77 -3.15
CA SER A 149 24.63 -16.16 -2.82
C SER A 149 23.81 -16.52 -1.58
N GLU A 150 22.51 -16.75 -1.79
CA GLU A 150 21.54 -17.02 -0.71
C GLU A 150 21.77 -18.40 -0.10
N ASN A 151 22.05 -18.45 1.20
CA ASN A 151 22.07 -19.69 1.98
C ASN A 151 20.64 -20.12 2.37
N GLU A 152 20.40 -21.40 2.65
CA GLU A 152 19.05 -21.96 2.92
C GLU A 152 18.35 -21.29 4.13
N GLU A 153 19.07 -21.02 5.22
CA GLU A 153 18.54 -20.31 6.39
C GLU A 153 18.09 -18.88 6.09
N GLU A 154 18.75 -18.18 5.15
CA GLU A 154 18.37 -16.83 4.74
C GLU A 154 17.07 -16.85 3.93
N ARG A 155 16.86 -17.89 3.10
CA ARG A 155 15.62 -18.07 2.33
C ARG A 155 14.40 -18.35 3.20
N GLU A 156 14.54 -19.23 4.20
CA GLU A 156 13.44 -19.52 5.14
C GLU A 156 13.05 -18.26 5.93
N ASN A 157 14.04 -17.51 6.42
CA ASN A 157 13.80 -16.22 7.07
C ASN A 157 13.16 -15.19 6.14
N GLU A 158 13.45 -15.22 4.83
CA GLU A 158 12.84 -14.31 3.86
C GLU A 158 11.38 -14.66 3.55
N GLU A 159 11.06 -15.95 3.42
CA GLU A 159 9.68 -16.38 3.16
C GLU A 159 8.76 -16.10 4.36
N GLU A 160 9.21 -16.39 5.58
CA GLU A 160 8.47 -15.99 6.79
C GLU A 160 8.27 -14.46 6.85
N ARG A 161 9.29 -13.68 6.45
CA ARG A 161 9.17 -12.21 6.38
C ARG A 161 8.14 -11.74 5.35
N LYS A 162 7.94 -12.48 4.26
CA LYS A 162 6.92 -12.18 3.26
C LYS A 162 5.54 -12.44 3.84
N ASP A 163 5.32 -13.63 4.39
CA ASP A 163 4.02 -14.04 4.95
C ASP A 163 3.52 -13.06 6.03
N HIS A 164 4.37 -12.72 7.00
CA HIS A 164 4.02 -11.75 8.04
C HIS A 164 3.73 -10.35 7.49
N ALA A 165 4.36 -9.97 6.38
CA ALA A 165 4.08 -8.70 5.73
C ALA A 165 2.73 -8.72 5.00
N GLU A 166 2.35 -9.85 4.39
CA GLU A 166 1.04 -10.01 3.75
C GLU A 166 -0.08 -9.94 4.79
N ASP A 167 0.07 -10.65 5.92
CA ASP A 167 -0.88 -10.61 7.04
C ASP A 167 -1.04 -9.20 7.61
N LEU A 168 0.08 -8.50 7.85
CA LEU A 168 0.04 -7.12 8.35
C LEU A 168 -0.60 -6.17 7.33
N PHE A 169 -0.37 -6.38 6.04
CA PHE A 169 -0.98 -5.56 5.00
C PHE A 169 -2.49 -5.83 4.87
N GLU A 170 -2.94 -7.07 5.08
CA GLU A 170 -4.36 -7.42 5.19
C GLU A 170 -5.02 -6.65 6.34
N ASP A 171 -4.40 -6.64 7.52
CA ASP A 171 -4.99 -6.02 8.70
C ASP A 171 -5.09 -4.48 8.61
N LEU A 172 -4.25 -3.84 7.79
CA LEU A 172 -4.21 -2.38 7.61
C LEU A 172 -5.39 -1.79 6.83
N GLN A 173 -6.32 -2.62 6.32
CA GLN A 173 -7.44 -2.24 5.45
C GLN A 173 -7.90 -0.78 5.62
N PRO A 174 -7.61 0.11 4.63
CA PRO A 174 -8.03 1.50 4.65
C PRO A 174 -9.55 1.67 4.51
N HIS A 175 -10.06 2.82 4.94
CA HIS A 175 -11.45 3.20 4.71
C HIS A 175 -11.72 3.54 3.23
N CYS A 176 -12.95 3.31 2.75
CA CYS A 176 -13.35 3.47 1.35
C CYS A 176 -13.34 4.91 0.80
N ASN A 177 -13.22 5.91 1.68
CA ASN A 177 -13.06 7.31 1.30
C ASN A 177 -11.62 7.68 0.92
N LEU A 178 -10.67 6.74 1.01
CA LEU A 178 -9.27 7.01 0.69
C LEU A 178 -9.12 7.44 -0.78
N THR A 179 -8.38 8.51 -1.00
CA THR A 179 -8.11 9.07 -2.34
C THR A 179 -6.68 8.81 -2.82
N GLU A 180 -5.75 8.60 -1.90
CA GLU A 180 -4.34 8.37 -2.23
C GLU A 180 -3.77 7.20 -1.42
N LEU A 181 -3.16 6.26 -2.12
CA LEU A 181 -2.48 5.11 -1.53
C LEU A 181 -1.04 5.03 -2.04
N GLU A 182 -0.08 5.08 -1.13
CA GLU A 182 1.33 4.88 -1.43
C GLU A 182 1.86 3.67 -0.65
N VAL A 183 2.51 2.74 -1.33
CA VAL A 183 3.11 1.54 -0.76
C VAL A 183 4.58 1.49 -1.15
N LEU A 184 5.46 1.39 -0.15
CA LEU A 184 6.89 1.52 -0.31
C LEU A 184 7.61 0.37 0.41
N GLY A 185 8.45 -0.38 -0.30
CA GLY A 185 9.29 -1.40 0.31
C GLY A 185 8.56 -2.71 0.63
N TYR A 186 7.33 -2.92 0.14
CA TYR A 186 6.53 -4.09 0.49
C TYR A 186 7.21 -5.39 0.03
N PRO A 187 7.58 -6.29 0.95
CA PRO A 187 8.36 -7.48 0.61
C PRO A 187 7.48 -8.65 0.12
N GLY A 188 6.19 -8.65 0.46
CA GLY A 188 5.27 -9.73 0.11
C GLY A 188 5.05 -9.90 -1.39
N VAL A 189 4.45 -11.03 -1.75
CA VAL A 189 4.23 -11.45 -3.14
C VAL A 189 2.82 -11.12 -3.59
N ARG A 190 1.85 -11.18 -2.69
CA ARG A 190 0.43 -10.93 -2.96
C ARG A 190 -0.01 -9.58 -2.39
N ILE A 191 -0.96 -8.95 -3.07
CA ILE A 191 -1.72 -7.84 -2.49
C ILE A 191 -2.83 -8.39 -1.57
N PRO A 192 -3.25 -7.62 -0.55
CA PRO A 192 -4.27 -8.07 0.39
C PRO A 192 -5.62 -8.30 -0.29
N LYS A 193 -6.48 -9.14 0.29
CA LYS A 193 -7.79 -9.54 -0.25
C LYS A 193 -8.74 -8.36 -0.38
N TRP A 194 -8.69 -7.41 0.54
CA TRP A 194 -9.44 -6.14 0.41
C TRP A 194 -8.98 -5.27 -0.78
N ALA A 195 -7.78 -5.52 -1.32
CA ALA A 195 -7.27 -4.93 -2.56
C ALA A 195 -7.34 -5.91 -3.76
N GLY A 196 -7.68 -7.18 -3.53
CA GLY A 196 -7.62 -8.25 -4.52
C GLY A 196 -8.84 -8.36 -5.44
N GLU A 197 -8.96 -9.55 -6.05
CA GLU A 197 -9.70 -9.99 -7.26
C GLU A 197 -11.09 -9.37 -7.56
N TYR A 198 -11.80 -8.80 -6.58
CA TYR A 198 -13.11 -8.13 -6.76
C TYR A 198 -13.29 -6.86 -5.90
N SER A 199 -12.21 -6.38 -5.27
CA SER A 199 -12.31 -5.57 -4.06
C SER A 199 -11.72 -4.18 -4.17
N LEU A 200 -10.71 -3.89 -5.00
CA LEU A 200 -10.11 -2.55 -4.97
C LEU A 200 -11.09 -1.44 -5.42
N THR A 201 -11.92 -1.71 -6.44
CA THR A 201 -13.02 -0.82 -6.86
C THR A 201 -14.17 -0.73 -5.86
N THR A 202 -14.33 -1.73 -4.98
CA THR A 202 -15.43 -1.81 -3.99
C THR A 202 -15.01 -1.26 -2.64
N SER A 203 -13.81 -1.63 -2.20
CA SER A 203 -13.14 -1.23 -0.96
C SER A 203 -12.54 0.15 -1.04
N LEU A 204 -12.03 0.60 -2.19
CA LEU A 204 -11.41 1.92 -2.37
C LEU A 204 -11.87 2.60 -3.68
N PRO A 205 -13.18 2.85 -3.87
CA PRO A 205 -13.75 3.37 -5.11
C PRO A 205 -13.26 4.77 -5.49
N ASN A 206 -12.80 5.55 -4.51
CA ASN A 206 -12.47 6.97 -4.66
C ASN A 206 -10.98 7.24 -4.92
N LEU A 207 -10.18 6.21 -5.21
CA LEU A 207 -8.75 6.38 -5.44
C LEU A 207 -8.46 7.23 -6.68
N VAL A 208 -7.65 8.25 -6.47
CA VAL A 208 -7.17 9.19 -7.48
C VAL A 208 -5.67 8.99 -7.74
N LYS A 209 -4.92 8.55 -6.72
CA LYS A 209 -3.47 8.35 -6.78
C LYS A 209 -3.06 7.01 -6.20
N ILE A 210 -2.27 6.25 -6.95
CA ILE A 210 -1.62 5.03 -6.49
C ILE A 210 -0.12 5.11 -6.79
N VAL A 211 0.71 4.82 -5.78
CA VAL A 211 2.16 4.76 -5.90
C VAL A 211 2.65 3.46 -5.30
N LEU A 212 3.31 2.62 -6.10
CA LEU A 212 4.01 1.43 -5.63
C LEU A 212 5.50 1.59 -5.94
N ARG A 213 6.35 1.60 -4.91
CA ARG A 213 7.81 1.64 -5.10
C ARG A 213 8.51 0.56 -4.32
N ASP A 214 9.50 -0.08 -4.95
CA ASP A 214 10.40 -1.03 -4.29
C ASP A 214 9.63 -2.19 -3.64
N CYS A 215 8.71 -2.79 -4.40
CA CYS A 215 7.99 -4.01 -4.01
C CYS A 215 8.55 -5.20 -4.82
N PRO A 216 9.70 -5.78 -4.44
CA PRO A 216 10.43 -6.74 -5.26
C PRO A 216 9.72 -8.10 -5.40
N GLY A 217 8.93 -8.51 -4.41
CA GLY A 217 8.20 -9.78 -4.40
C GLY A 217 6.97 -9.82 -5.30
N LEU A 218 6.41 -8.64 -5.62
CA LEU A 218 5.14 -8.51 -6.31
C LEU A 218 5.23 -9.00 -7.76
N LYS A 219 4.47 -10.04 -8.09
CA LYS A 219 4.46 -10.67 -9.43
C LYS A 219 3.33 -10.20 -10.32
N GLU A 220 2.20 -9.91 -9.72
CA GLU A 220 0.99 -9.49 -10.40
C GLU A 220 0.28 -8.42 -9.58
N LEU A 221 -0.37 -7.51 -10.29
CA LEU A 221 -1.36 -6.60 -9.74
C LEU A 221 -2.75 -7.08 -10.18
N SER A 222 -3.77 -6.85 -9.35
CA SER A 222 -5.14 -7.25 -9.67
C SER A 222 -5.99 -6.00 -9.98
N MET A 223 -6.51 -5.93 -11.21
CA MET A 223 -7.66 -5.11 -11.65
C MET A 223 -7.66 -3.61 -11.28
N LEU A 224 -6.51 -2.94 -11.31
CA LEU A 224 -6.44 -1.49 -11.14
C LEU A 224 -7.13 -0.70 -12.27
N GLY A 225 -7.20 -1.28 -13.48
CA GLY A 225 -7.74 -0.63 -14.68
C GLY A 225 -9.20 -0.24 -14.64
N LYS A 226 -9.97 -0.73 -13.67
CA LYS A 226 -11.39 -0.38 -13.51
C LYS A 226 -11.62 0.80 -12.57
N LEU A 227 -10.58 1.40 -12.00
CA LEU A 227 -10.72 2.54 -11.09
C LEU A 227 -11.20 3.79 -11.85
N PRO A 228 -12.41 4.31 -11.55
CA PRO A 228 -13.04 5.35 -12.36
C PRO A 228 -12.36 6.72 -12.21
N TYR A 229 -11.72 6.98 -11.08
CA TYR A 229 -11.17 8.31 -10.75
C TYR A 229 -9.64 8.36 -10.70
N LEU A 230 -8.95 7.27 -11.02
CA LEU A 230 -7.49 7.22 -10.95
C LEU A 230 -6.90 8.17 -11.99
N LYS A 231 -6.15 9.18 -11.53
CA LYS A 231 -5.48 10.19 -12.36
C LYS A 231 -3.97 10.01 -12.38
N PHE A 232 -3.38 9.50 -11.30
CA PHE A 232 -1.94 9.31 -11.15
C PHE A 232 -1.64 7.87 -10.76
N PHE A 233 -0.78 7.22 -11.55
CA PHE A 233 -0.32 5.86 -11.26
C PHE A 233 1.19 5.75 -11.44
N GLU A 234 1.88 5.30 -10.40
CA GLU A 234 3.32 5.09 -10.43
C GLU A 234 3.70 3.68 -9.99
N LEU A 235 4.51 3.03 -10.83
CA LEU A 235 5.17 1.75 -10.56
C LEU A 235 6.67 1.96 -10.68
N SER A 236 7.39 1.84 -9.58
CA SER A 236 8.85 1.98 -9.55
C SER A 236 9.51 0.81 -8.85
N ALA A 237 10.62 0.34 -9.39
CA ALA A 237 11.48 -0.65 -8.73
C ALA A 237 10.77 -2.00 -8.43
N LEU A 238 9.98 -2.55 -9.37
CA LEU A 238 9.26 -3.83 -9.19
C LEU A 238 9.93 -4.95 -10.00
N LYS A 239 10.84 -5.69 -9.36
CA LYS A 239 11.72 -6.69 -10.02
C LYS A 239 10.96 -7.84 -10.66
N ASN A 240 9.95 -8.35 -9.98
CA ASN A 240 9.25 -9.57 -10.36
C ASN A 240 7.88 -9.34 -11.01
N LEU A 241 7.46 -8.09 -11.18
CA LEU A 241 6.17 -7.76 -11.77
C LEU A 241 6.16 -8.18 -13.25
N GLU A 242 5.29 -9.13 -13.59
CA GLU A 242 5.13 -9.60 -14.97
C GLU A 242 3.93 -8.94 -15.68
N TYR A 243 2.83 -8.75 -14.95
CA TYR A 243 1.57 -8.21 -15.48
C TYR A 243 0.90 -7.26 -14.48
N VAL A 244 0.23 -6.23 -14.98
CA VAL A 244 -0.51 -5.26 -14.16
C VAL A 244 -1.95 -5.73 -13.89
N GLU A 245 -2.49 -6.60 -14.74
CA GLU A 245 -3.85 -7.14 -14.63
C GLU A 245 -3.93 -8.60 -15.11
N ASN A 246 -4.82 -9.38 -14.50
CA ASN A 246 -5.14 -10.75 -14.90
C ASN A 246 -6.61 -10.83 -15.36
N GLU A 247 -6.88 -11.07 -16.65
CA GLU A 247 -8.24 -11.03 -17.22
C GLU A 247 -9.10 -12.27 -16.90
N THR A 248 -8.56 -13.27 -16.20
CA THR A 248 -9.15 -14.61 -16.14
C THR A 248 -10.49 -14.72 -15.41
N SER A 249 -11.01 -13.67 -14.77
CA SER A 249 -12.33 -13.69 -14.13
C SER A 249 -13.49 -13.23 -15.02
N SER A 250 -13.25 -12.68 -16.21
CA SER A 250 -14.36 -12.21 -17.09
C SER A 250 -15.05 -13.34 -17.88
N ILE A 251 -14.55 -14.58 -17.85
CA ILE A 251 -15.13 -15.68 -18.63
C ILE A 251 -16.24 -16.43 -17.86
N ASN A 252 -16.38 -16.23 -16.55
CA ASN A 252 -17.33 -17.01 -15.74
C ASN A 252 -18.62 -16.29 -15.30
N SER A 253 -18.86 -15.05 -15.75
CA SER A 253 -20.16 -14.39 -15.57
C SER A 253 -20.89 -14.27 -16.90
N GLY A 254 -21.49 -15.37 -17.39
CA GLY A 254 -22.29 -15.28 -18.61
C GLY A 254 -22.82 -16.57 -19.24
N ILE A 255 -22.49 -17.77 -18.74
CA ILE A 255 -23.13 -19.01 -19.24
C ILE A 255 -24.01 -19.58 -18.12
N SER A 256 -25.16 -18.94 -17.91
CA SER A 256 -26.29 -19.59 -17.25
C SER A 256 -27.01 -20.42 -18.30
N SER A 257 -26.91 -21.73 -18.14
CA SER A 257 -27.63 -22.78 -18.86
C SER A 257 -29.14 -22.52 -18.96
N TYR A 258 -29.67 -22.51 -20.17
CA TYR A 258 -30.98 -23.12 -20.47
C TYR A 258 -31.02 -23.62 -21.91
N GLU A 259 -31.86 -24.63 -22.09
CA GLU A 259 -31.88 -25.63 -23.15
C GLU A 259 -32.31 -25.11 -24.54
N ALA A 260 -32.01 -25.95 -25.54
CA ALA A 260 -32.20 -25.73 -26.95
C ALA A 260 -33.66 -25.73 -27.44
N ALA A 261 -33.97 -24.88 -28.42
CA ALA A 261 -34.92 -25.17 -29.50
C ALA A 261 -34.58 -24.31 -30.74
N PRO A 262 -34.67 -24.83 -31.99
CA PRO A 262 -34.25 -24.10 -33.19
C PRO A 262 -35.44 -23.46 -33.92
N VAL A 263 -35.38 -22.16 -34.23
CA VAL A 263 -36.23 -21.56 -35.28
C VAL A 263 -35.46 -20.46 -36.04
N THR A 264 -35.72 -20.46 -37.35
CA THR A 264 -35.13 -19.78 -38.50
C THR A 264 -35.16 -18.23 -38.54
N ALA A 265 -34.03 -17.64 -38.98
CA ALA A 265 -33.70 -16.40 -39.74
C ALA A 265 -34.77 -15.32 -40.12
N PRO A 266 -34.38 -14.12 -40.63
CA PRO A 266 -33.26 -13.20 -40.32
C PRO A 266 -33.74 -11.72 -40.12
N THR A 267 -32.79 -10.77 -40.05
CA THR A 267 -32.92 -9.28 -40.11
C THR A 267 -33.23 -8.52 -38.82
N THR A 268 -32.24 -7.79 -38.29
CA THR A 268 -32.11 -6.32 -38.38
C THR A 268 -30.91 -5.87 -37.55
N SER A 269 -30.21 -4.85 -38.04
CA SER A 269 -29.00 -4.29 -37.46
C SER A 269 -29.21 -3.81 -36.02
N SER A 270 -28.53 -4.45 -35.08
CA SER A 270 -28.27 -3.95 -33.73
C SER A 270 -26.84 -4.36 -33.32
N MET A 271 -25.86 -4.04 -34.17
CA MET A 271 -24.44 -4.07 -33.80
C MET A 271 -24.03 -2.72 -33.22
N SER A 272 -24.47 -2.37 -32.01
CA SER A 272 -23.95 -1.18 -31.30
C SER A 272 -24.53 -1.02 -29.90
N ALA A 273 -24.10 -1.86 -28.95
CA ALA A 273 -24.07 -1.51 -27.52
C ALA A 273 -23.21 -2.49 -26.71
N GLU A 274 -23.37 -3.81 -26.92
CA GLU A 274 -22.75 -4.83 -26.05
C GLU A 274 -21.26 -5.10 -26.34
N VAL A 275 -20.70 -4.57 -27.43
CA VAL A 275 -19.28 -4.73 -27.80
C VAL A 275 -18.39 -3.59 -27.24
N LEU A 276 -18.95 -2.60 -26.53
CA LEU A 276 -18.21 -1.42 -26.06
C LEU A 276 -17.93 -1.39 -24.55
N GLU A 277 -18.39 -2.37 -23.77
CA GLU A 277 -18.03 -2.46 -22.35
C GLU A 277 -16.62 -3.02 -22.11
N SER A 278 -16.00 -3.58 -23.14
CA SER A 278 -14.60 -4.00 -23.10
C SER A 278 -13.68 -2.82 -23.43
N SER A 279 -12.87 -2.42 -22.45
CA SER A 279 -11.59 -1.71 -22.59
C SER A 279 -11.55 -0.16 -22.57
N ARG A 280 -12.08 0.48 -21.52
CA ARG A 280 -11.41 1.70 -21.02
C ARG A 280 -10.63 1.38 -19.75
N PHE A 281 -9.42 0.86 -19.95
CA PHE A 281 -8.42 0.76 -18.89
C PHE A 281 -8.11 2.18 -18.38
N PHE A 282 -8.35 2.40 -17.09
CA PHE A 282 -8.19 3.66 -16.38
C PHE A 282 -8.80 4.88 -17.10
N PRO A 283 -10.15 5.02 -17.08
CA PRO A 283 -10.85 6.03 -17.88
C PRO A 283 -10.45 7.48 -17.55
N SER A 284 -9.82 7.71 -16.39
CA SER A 284 -9.43 9.04 -15.91
C SER A 284 -7.92 9.26 -15.80
N LEU A 285 -7.07 8.31 -16.24
CA LEU A 285 -5.63 8.39 -16.02
C LEU A 285 -5.02 9.56 -16.81
N LYS A 286 -4.20 10.37 -16.12
CA LYS A 286 -3.51 11.53 -16.69
C LYS A 286 -2.00 11.37 -16.65
N GLU A 287 -1.49 10.72 -15.60
CA GLU A 287 -0.07 10.58 -15.33
C GLU A 287 0.26 9.12 -15.02
N LEU A 288 1.21 8.57 -15.77
CA LEU A 288 1.71 7.21 -15.61
C LEU A 288 3.24 7.23 -15.55
N TYR A 289 3.81 6.73 -14.45
CA TYR A 289 5.26 6.61 -14.27
C TYR A 289 5.64 5.13 -14.12
N LEU A 290 6.46 4.64 -15.05
CA LEU A 290 6.99 3.28 -15.03
C LEU A 290 8.52 3.35 -14.98
N LEU A 291 9.09 2.93 -13.85
CA LEU A 291 10.53 3.05 -13.59
C LEU A 291 11.07 1.70 -13.12
N TRP A 292 12.07 1.15 -13.83
CA TRP A 292 12.73 -0.10 -13.44
C TRP A 292 11.74 -1.25 -13.24
N LEU A 293 11.20 -1.80 -14.33
CA LEU A 293 10.28 -2.95 -14.33
C LEU A 293 10.84 -4.04 -15.26
N PRO A 294 11.93 -4.73 -14.88
CA PRO A 294 12.72 -5.54 -15.80
C PRO A 294 12.02 -6.79 -16.34
N LYS A 295 11.01 -7.31 -15.62
CA LYS A 295 10.25 -8.51 -16.03
C LYS A 295 8.85 -8.22 -16.57
N LEU A 296 8.47 -6.95 -16.73
CA LEU A 296 7.13 -6.59 -17.18
C LEU A 296 6.93 -7.06 -18.63
N LYS A 297 6.00 -8.00 -18.82
CA LYS A 297 5.67 -8.61 -20.13
C LYS A 297 4.55 -7.87 -20.83
N GLY A 298 3.61 -7.30 -20.08
CA GLY A 298 2.47 -6.58 -20.64
C GLY A 298 1.51 -6.07 -19.57
N TRP A 299 0.46 -5.37 -20.01
CA TRP A 299 -0.53 -4.81 -19.09
C TRP A 299 -1.51 -5.89 -18.58
N CYS A 300 -2.07 -6.71 -19.48
CA CYS A 300 -3.03 -7.76 -19.14
C CYS A 300 -2.53 -9.15 -19.57
N ARG A 301 -2.71 -10.14 -18.69
CA ARG A 301 -2.51 -11.55 -19.00
C ARG A 301 -3.73 -12.07 -19.80
N GLY A 302 -3.62 -12.15 -21.12
CA GLY A 302 -4.72 -12.58 -21.99
C GLY A 302 -4.76 -11.96 -23.39
N SER A 303 -4.05 -10.84 -23.60
CA SER A 303 -3.90 -10.26 -24.95
C SER A 303 -2.90 -11.07 -25.80
N SER A 304 -3.29 -12.28 -26.19
CA SER A 304 -2.62 -12.94 -27.31
C SER A 304 -2.92 -12.14 -28.58
N THR A 305 -1.90 -11.45 -29.06
CA THR A 305 -1.67 -11.02 -30.45
C THR A 305 -2.76 -11.46 -31.44
N VAL A 306 -3.67 -10.55 -31.78
CA VAL A 306 -4.27 -10.52 -33.12
C VAL A 306 -3.84 -9.21 -33.75
N GLY A 307 -3.09 -9.33 -34.85
CA GLY A 307 -2.33 -8.24 -35.43
C GLY A 307 -3.18 -7.02 -35.79
N SER A 308 -2.72 -5.86 -35.35
CA SER A 308 -2.46 -4.72 -36.23
C SER A 308 -1.68 -3.69 -35.44
N THR A 309 -0.50 -3.37 -35.96
CA THR A 309 0.32 -2.25 -35.55
C THR A 309 -0.44 -0.95 -35.80
N SER A 310 -1.15 -0.45 -34.80
CA SER A 310 -1.51 0.96 -34.67
C SER A 310 -2.01 1.24 -33.27
N GLU A 311 -1.34 2.19 -32.61
CA GLU A 311 -1.81 2.94 -31.44
C GLU A 311 -1.84 2.22 -30.08
N LEU A 312 -0.66 2.07 -29.49
CA LEU A 312 -0.45 2.50 -28.10
C LEU A 312 0.92 3.16 -28.04
N GLY A 313 0.94 4.49 -27.90
CA GLY A 313 2.14 5.31 -27.78
C GLY A 313 2.89 5.09 -26.45
N ILE A 314 3.22 3.84 -26.12
CA ILE A 314 4.08 3.51 -24.98
C ILE A 314 5.50 3.39 -25.53
N ARG A 315 6.21 4.52 -25.59
CA ARG A 315 7.66 4.50 -25.71
C ARG A 315 8.23 3.95 -24.39
N ALA A 316 8.47 2.65 -24.34
CA ALA A 316 9.36 2.06 -23.36
C ALA A 316 10.78 2.60 -23.64
N ALA A 317 11.23 3.56 -22.84
CA ALA A 317 12.61 4.02 -22.90
C ALA A 317 13.49 3.01 -22.13
N SER A 318 14.09 2.06 -22.87
CA SER A 318 15.17 1.24 -22.34
C SER A 318 16.51 1.98 -22.50
N ALA A 319 17.29 1.91 -21.42
CA ALA A 319 18.73 2.19 -21.33
C ALA A 319 19.23 3.58 -21.79
N GLY A 320 19.51 4.42 -20.78
CA GLY A 320 20.71 5.26 -20.76
C GLY A 320 20.65 6.57 -21.52
N HIS A 321 19.96 7.59 -21.02
CA HIS A 321 20.34 8.99 -21.27
C HIS A 321 19.87 9.92 -20.13
N ARG A 322 20.71 10.91 -19.84
CA ARG A 322 20.60 11.91 -18.77
C ARG A 322 19.29 12.70 -18.78
N LEU A 323 18.82 13.00 -17.57
CA LEU A 323 18.08 14.19 -17.12
C LEU A 323 17.39 15.05 -18.19
N ARG A 324 16.06 15.21 -18.03
CA ARG A 324 15.42 16.52 -18.27
C ARG A 324 14.59 16.90 -17.06
N SER A 325 15.10 17.92 -16.36
CA SER A 325 14.32 18.82 -15.54
C SER A 325 13.56 19.84 -16.42
N PHE A 326 12.53 20.46 -15.82
CA PHE A 326 11.94 21.79 -16.07
C PHE A 326 10.62 21.90 -16.86
N PRO A 327 9.80 22.97 -16.64
CA PRO A 327 10.07 24.18 -15.83
C PRO A 327 9.11 24.45 -14.65
N ARG A 328 9.52 25.47 -13.89
CA ARG A 328 9.03 26.07 -12.63
C ARG A 328 7.53 26.04 -12.36
#